data_AF-A0A1E3PKS5-F1
#
_entry.id   AF-A0A1E3PKS5-F1
#
_cell.length_a   1.000
_cell.length_b   1.000
_cell.length_c   1.000
_cell.angle_alpha   90.00
_cell.angle_beta   90.00
_cell.angle_gamma   90.00
#
_symmetry.space_group_name_H-M   'P 1'
#
loop_
_entity.id
_entity.type
_entity.pdbx_description
1 polymer ?
#
loop_
_entity_poly.entity_id
_entity_poly.type
_entity_poly.pdbx_seq_one_letter_code
_entity_poly.pdbx_strand_id
1 'polypeptide(L)'
;IDSVTIDEFHQKSDFALENMLDSFEELSEIFPEIDPELSQGVFTLELPPNGIYVINKQPPNKQIWMSSPISGPMRYDLVGNKWVSLRDGSSLEDTLMNEARDATG
;
A
#
# COMPACT_ATOMS: atom_id res chain seq x y z
N ILE A 1 -15.07 2.85 10.67
CA ILE A 1 -14.10 3.85 10.18
C ILE A 1 -13.71 4.68 11.39
N ASP A 2 -12.42 4.76 11.67
CA ASP A 2 -11.89 5.49 12.81
C ASP A 2 -12.09 7.00 12.56
N SER A 3 -12.57 7.71 13.57
CA SER A 3 -12.70 9.17 13.50
C SER A 3 -11.37 9.82 13.86
N VAL A 4 -10.52 10.04 12.86
CA VAL A 4 -9.21 10.68 13.01
C VAL A 4 -9.21 12.11 12.50
N THR A 5 -8.38 12.96 13.08
CA THR A 5 -8.04 14.30 12.55
C THR A 5 -7.23 14.19 11.25
N ILE A 6 -7.05 15.31 10.55
CA ILE A 6 -6.22 15.32 9.33
C ILE A 6 -4.75 15.03 9.65
N ASP A 7 -4.25 15.52 10.78
CA ASP A 7 -2.87 15.31 11.22
C ASP A 7 -2.63 13.85 11.62
N GLU A 8 -3.57 13.24 12.36
CA GLU A 8 -3.52 11.81 12.67
C GLU A 8 -3.62 10.94 11.40
N PHE A 9 -4.43 11.34 10.41
CA PHE A 9 -4.46 10.68 9.11
C PHE A 9 -3.08 10.73 8.43
N HIS A 10 -2.44 11.90 8.39
CA HIS A 10 -1.11 12.05 7.81
C HIS A 10 -0.09 11.15 8.52
N GLN A 11 0.01 11.24 9.85
CA GLN A 11 0.93 10.41 10.62
C GLN A 11 0.73 8.91 10.38
N LYS A 12 -0.52 8.44 10.39
CA LYS A 12 -0.82 7.01 10.22
C LYS A 12 -0.64 6.52 8.79
N SER A 13 -0.91 7.36 7.80
CA SER A 13 -0.72 7.00 6.39
C SER A 13 0.74 7.06 5.99
N ASP A 14 1.49 8.04 6.48
CA ASP A 14 2.95 8.11 6.30
C ASP A 14 3.64 6.89 6.91
N PHE A 15 3.33 6.59 8.18
CA PHE A 15 3.85 5.39 8.84
C PHE A 15 3.55 4.09 8.08
N ALA A 16 2.35 3.97 7.50
CA ALA A 16 2.00 2.79 6.72
C ALA A 16 2.81 2.70 5.41
N LEU A 17 2.96 3.80 4.67
CA LEU A 17 3.75 3.79 3.42
C LEU A 17 5.24 3.59 3.69
N GLU A 18 5.77 4.15 4.77
CA GLU A 18 7.17 3.95 5.19
C GLU A 18 7.42 2.49 5.57
N ASN A 19 6.57 1.87 6.39
CA ASN A 19 6.72 0.44 6.71
C ASN A 19 6.62 -0.47 5.48
N MET A 20 5.77 -0.10 4.51
CA MET A 20 5.69 -0.82 3.24
C MET A 20 6.99 -0.69 2.46
N LEU A 21 7.56 0.51 2.36
CA LEU A 21 8.87 0.73 1.75
C LEU A 21 9.93 -0.16 2.39
N ASP A 22 10.09 -0.08 3.71
CA ASP A 22 11.09 -0.88 4.45
C ASP A 22 10.91 -2.38 4.16
N SER A 23 9.67 -2.89 4.18
CA SER A 23 9.37 -4.31 3.93
C SER A 23 9.72 -4.75 2.51
N PHE A 24 9.48 -3.89 1.51
CA PHE A 24 9.77 -4.20 0.12
C PHE A 24 11.25 -3.96 -0.24
N GLU A 25 11.94 -3.05 0.42
CA GLU A 25 13.40 -2.90 0.31
C GLU A 25 14.10 -4.16 0.82
N GLU A 26 13.68 -4.73 1.95
CA GLU A 26 14.19 -6.02 2.41
C GLU A 26 13.91 -7.15 1.40
N LEU A 27 12.74 -7.13 0.75
CA LEU A 27 12.39 -8.12 -0.26
C LEU A 27 13.22 -7.95 -1.54
N SER A 28 13.61 -6.72 -1.90
CA SER A 28 14.40 -6.44 -3.11
C SER A 28 15.84 -6.93 -3.00
N GLU A 29 16.36 -7.10 -1.78
CA GLU A 29 17.65 -7.78 -1.56
C GLU A 29 17.61 -9.26 -2.02
N ILE A 30 16.44 -9.90 -1.96
CA ILE A 30 16.23 -11.30 -2.34
C ILE A 30 15.76 -11.39 -3.80
N PHE A 31 14.93 -10.45 -4.24
CA PHE A 31 14.37 -10.35 -5.58
C PHE A 31 14.76 -9.02 -6.24
N PRO A 32 15.97 -8.91 -6.82
CA PRO A 32 16.50 -7.63 -7.34
C PRO A 32 15.72 -7.03 -8.52
N GLU A 33 14.73 -7.76 -9.05
CA GLU A 33 13.85 -7.30 -10.12
C GLU A 33 12.73 -6.39 -9.62
N ILE A 34 12.48 -6.36 -8.30
CA ILE A 34 11.49 -5.48 -7.71
C ILE A 34 12.13 -4.14 -7.34
N ASP A 35 11.39 -3.06 -7.53
CA ASP A 35 11.87 -1.70 -7.26
C ASP A 35 10.81 -0.92 -6.48
N PRO A 36 10.92 -0.87 -5.13
CA PRO A 36 10.05 -0.07 -4.29
C PRO A 36 10.60 1.37 -4.15
N GLU A 37 9.73 2.36 -4.34
CA GLU A 37 10.07 3.78 -4.17
C GLU A 37 8.94 4.50 -3.42
N LEU A 38 9.28 5.39 -2.50
CA LEU A 38 8.33 6.29 -1.84
C LEU A 38 8.73 7.74 -2.08
N SER A 39 7.89 8.47 -2.82
CA SER A 39 8.13 9.87 -3.16
C SER A 39 6.89 10.72 -2.95
N GLN A 40 7.02 11.79 -2.16
CA GLN A 40 5.96 12.76 -1.89
C GLN A 40 4.60 12.16 -1.44
N GLY A 41 4.64 11.04 -0.69
CA GLY A 41 3.43 10.36 -0.24
C GLY A 41 2.74 9.49 -1.29
N VAL A 42 3.48 9.13 -2.35
CA VAL A 42 3.13 8.13 -3.34
C VAL A 42 4.17 7.03 -3.26
N PHE A 43 3.72 5.82 -2.91
CA PHE A 43 4.51 4.60 -2.96
C PHE A 43 4.31 3.94 -4.33
N THR A 44 5.40 3.60 -5.00
CA THR A 44 5.41 2.84 -6.26
C THR A 44 6.21 1.58 -6.07
N LEU A 45 5.71 0.47 -6.62
CA LEU A 45 6.41 -0.81 -6.62
C LEU A 45 6.38 -1.38 -8.03
N GLU A 46 7.54 -1.47 -8.67
CA GLU A 46 7.70 -2.29 -9.87
C GLU A 46 7.88 -3.74 -9.44
N LEU A 47 7.00 -4.62 -9.90
CA LEU A 47 6.98 -6.03 -9.54
C LEU A 47 6.77 -6.89 -10.80
N PRO A 48 7.85 -7.32 -11.47
CA PRO A 48 7.74 -8.26 -12.58
C PRO A 48 7.22 -9.63 -12.11
N PRO A 49 6.40 -10.34 -12.92
CA PRO A 49 5.84 -9.95 -14.22
C PRO A 49 4.53 -9.13 -14.11
N ASN A 50 4.08 -8.80 -12.89
CA ASN A 50 2.76 -8.24 -12.62
C ASN A 50 2.62 -6.77 -13.05
N GLY A 51 3.71 -6.00 -13.04
CA GLY A 51 3.73 -4.61 -13.48
C GLY A 51 3.93 -3.63 -12.33
N ILE A 52 3.43 -2.40 -12.48
CA ILE A 52 3.67 -1.30 -11.53
C ILE A 52 2.44 -1.08 -10.66
N TYR A 53 2.66 -1.12 -9.35
CA TYR A 53 1.69 -0.75 -8.34
C TYR A 53 1.89 0.70 -7.95
N VAL A 54 0.79 1.42 -7.76
CA VAL A 54 0.82 2.81 -7.28
C VAL A 54 -0.10 2.95 -6.10
N ILE A 55 0.43 3.34 -4.95
CA ILE A 55 -0.30 3.52 -3.70
C ILE A 55 -0.13 4.96 -3.23
N ASN A 56 -1.22 5.68 -2.98
CA ASN A 56 -1.14 7.10 -2.62
C ASN A 56 -2.14 7.50 -1.53
N LYS A 57 -1.77 8.53 -0.77
CA LYS A 57 -2.64 9.16 0.21
C LYS A 57 -3.74 9.98 -0.47
N GLN A 58 -4.94 9.95 0.11
CA GLN A 58 -6.09 10.76 -0.31
C GLN A 58 -6.64 11.57 0.87
N PRO A 59 -6.00 12.70 1.22
CA PRO A 59 -6.33 13.49 2.40
C PRO A 59 -7.80 13.95 2.49
N PRO A 60 -8.47 14.40 1.40
CA PRO A 60 -9.87 14.81 1.48
C PRO A 60 -10.81 13.71 1.99
N ASN A 61 -10.49 12.46 1.67
CA ASN A 61 -11.29 11.29 2.05
C ASN A 61 -10.74 10.55 3.27
N LYS A 62 -9.54 10.92 3.74
CA LYS A 62 -8.76 10.18 4.75
C LYS A 62 -8.57 8.70 4.39
N GLN A 63 -8.24 8.45 3.13
CA GLN A 63 -8.05 7.12 2.56
C GLN A 63 -6.65 6.92 2.02
N ILE A 64 -6.28 5.66 1.84
CA ILE A 64 -5.18 5.25 0.94
C ILE A 64 -5.79 4.56 -0.27
N TRP A 65 -5.34 4.92 -1.46
CA TRP A 65 -5.76 4.25 -2.70
C TRP A 65 -4.62 3.43 -3.26
N MET A 66 -4.94 2.26 -3.81
CA MET A 66 -4.01 1.40 -4.52
C MET A 66 -4.51 1.18 -5.94
N SER A 67 -3.62 1.34 -6.91
CA SER A 67 -3.78 0.88 -8.27
C SER A 67 -2.95 -0.38 -8.43
N SER A 68 -3.59 -1.55 -8.37
CA SER A 68 -2.95 -2.83 -8.67
C SER A 68 -3.14 -3.18 -10.16
N PRO A 69 -2.11 -3.68 -10.85
CA PRO A 69 -2.25 -4.24 -12.19
C PRO A 69 -3.04 -5.57 -12.22
N ILE A 70 -3.23 -6.23 -11.08
CA ILE A 70 -3.93 -7.51 -10.95
C ILE A 70 -5.39 -7.30 -10.55
N SER A 71 -5.61 -6.64 -9.41
CA SER A 71 -6.92 -6.48 -8.77
C SER A 71 -7.60 -5.15 -9.08
N GLY A 72 -6.90 -4.24 -9.77
CA GLY A 72 -7.41 -2.94 -10.18
C GLY A 72 -7.41 -1.91 -9.03
N PRO A 73 -8.23 -0.85 -9.13
CA PRO A 73 -8.27 0.20 -8.13
C PRO A 73 -8.98 -0.23 -6.85
N MET A 74 -8.34 -0.01 -5.72
CA MET A 74 -8.88 -0.24 -4.38
C MET A 74 -8.72 0.99 -3.50
N ARG A 75 -9.60 1.11 -2.50
CA ARG A 75 -9.63 2.21 -1.54
C ARG A 75 -9.70 1.62 -0.15
N TYR A 76 -8.85 2.14 0.74
CA TYR A 76 -8.70 1.66 2.10
C TYR A 76 -9.03 2.77 3.08
N ASP A 77 -9.91 2.46 4.01
CA ASP A 77 -10.29 3.29 5.13
C ASP A 77 -9.58 2.81 6.39
N LEU A 78 -9.26 3.73 7.30
CA LEU A 78 -8.70 3.36 8.59
C LEU A 78 -9.80 2.75 9.48
N VAL A 79 -9.63 1.49 9.89
CA VAL A 79 -10.55 0.76 10.77
C VAL A 79 -9.74 -0.01 11.80
N GLY A 80 -9.88 0.35 13.08
CA GLY A 80 -9.15 -0.32 14.16
C GLY A 80 -7.63 -0.23 13.98
N ASN A 81 -7.13 0.93 13.55
CA ASN A 81 -5.72 1.17 13.26
C ASN A 81 -5.14 0.32 12.12
N LYS A 82 -5.97 -0.17 11.20
CA LYS A 82 -5.57 -0.88 9.97
C LYS A 82 -6.20 -0.24 8.74
N TRP A 83 -5.48 -0.26 7.62
CA TRP A 83 -6.01 0.20 6.33
C TRP A 83 -6.79 -0.93 5.66
N VAL A 84 -8.12 -0.81 5.65
CA VAL A 84 -9.04 -1.88 5.26
C VAL A 84 -9.97 -1.43 4.14
N SER A 85 -10.14 -2.27 3.13
CA SER A 85 -11.13 -2.11 2.07
C SER A 85 -12.52 -2.42 2.62
N LEU A 86 -13.44 -1.46 2.56
CA LEU A 86 -14.83 -1.68 2.97
C LEU A 86 -15.63 -2.55 2.00
N ARG A 87 -15.07 -2.85 0.82
CA ARG A 87 -15.74 -3.66 -0.21
C ARG A 87 -15.72 -5.14 0.13
N ASP A 88 -14.60 -5.64 0.62
CA ASP A 88 -14.31 -7.06 0.82
C ASP A 88 -13.65 -7.37 2.17
N GLY A 89 -13.27 -6.35 2.94
CA GLY A 89 -12.63 -6.49 4.24
C GLY A 89 -11.13 -6.80 4.18
N SER A 90 -10.52 -6.76 3.00
CA SER A 90 -9.08 -6.99 2.83
C SER A 90 -8.26 -5.83 3.40
N SER A 91 -7.07 -6.12 3.95
CA SER A 91 -6.14 -5.09 4.38
C SER A 91 -5.18 -4.71 3.25
N LEU A 92 -4.75 -3.46 3.21
CA LEU A 92 -3.80 -2.97 2.18
C LEU A 92 -2.50 -3.79 2.17
N GLU A 93 -1.91 -3.99 3.36
CA GLU A 93 -0.67 -4.74 3.52
C GLU A 93 -0.84 -6.20 3.07
N ASP A 94 -1.90 -6.88 3.52
CA ASP A 94 -2.13 -8.27 3.14
C ASP A 94 -2.39 -8.40 1.64
N THR A 95 -3.16 -7.49 1.02
CA THR A 95 -3.42 -7.53 -0.42
C THR A 95 -2.12 -7.40 -1.20
N LEU A 96 -1.30 -6.38 -0.88
CA LEU A 96 -0.04 -6.16 -1.61
C LEU A 96 0.96 -7.30 -1.38
N MET A 97 1.13 -7.77 -0.14
CA MET A 97 2.05 -8.87 0.15
C MET A 97 1.62 -10.19 -0.52
N ASN A 98 0.33 -10.48 -0.58
CA ASN A 98 -0.15 -11.68 -1.27
C ASN A 98 0.08 -11.59 -2.78
N GLU A 99 -0.24 -10.46 -3.40
CA GLU A 99 0.03 -10.24 -4.83
C GLU A 99 1.53 -10.25 -5.14
N ALA A 100 2.38 -9.79 -4.20
CA ALA A 100 3.83 -9.89 -4.30
C ALA A 100 4.34 -11.32 -4.21
N ARG A 101 3.84 -12.11 -3.24
CA ARG A 101 4.22 -13.52 -3.08
C ARG A 101 3.85 -14.36 -4.29
N ASP A 102 2.66 -14.14 -4.86
CA ASP A 102 2.23 -14.86 -6.06
C ASP A 102 3.12 -14.54 -7.28
N ALA A 103 3.79 -13.37 -7.28
CA ALA A 103 4.77 -12.98 -8.30
C ALA A 103 6.13 -13.65 -8.10
N THR A 104 6.57 -13.79 -6.84
CA THR A 104 7.94 -14.19 -6.49
C THR A 104 8.11 -15.69 -6.22
N GLY A 105 7.00 -16.46 -6.09
CA GLY A 105 6.99 -17.93 -6.10
C GLY A 105 7.09 -18.59 -4.74
#